data_AF-A0A9P9BMS5-F1
#
_entry.id   AF-A0A9P9BMS5-F1
#
_cell.length_a   1.000
_cell.length_b   1.000
_cell.length_c   1.000
_cell.angle_alpha   90.00
_cell.angle_beta   90.00
_cell.angle_gamma   90.00
#
_symmetry.space_group_name_H-M   'P 1'
#
loop_
_entity.id
_entity.type
_entity.pdbx_description
1 polymer ?
#
loop_
_entity_poly.entity_id
_entity_poly.type
_entity_poly.pdbx_seq_one_letter_code
_entity_poly.pdbx_strand_id
1 'polypeptide(L)'
;NGIATPTPTQPGMTPNCDRFYLVKSGDTCASIGAQHGIRPSRLRDWHMSVGETCNGLWANAYVCVRTIGFQPQSSHTCSSSTTDKTWGDNKDAALAAAVRWCSGSGGSGSYGLAAAKTGCYNAALGVNRFDFRISNNYGSPATLSSAKCTELAQYLVNRCERGGSGRQEGWDFW
;
A
#
# COMPACT_ATOMS: atom_id res chain seq x y z
N ASN A 1 -18.14 -18.20 12.30
CA ASN A 1 -16.77 -17.64 12.33
C ASN A 1 -16.16 -17.54 13.72
N GLY A 2 -16.90 -17.67 14.84
CA GLY A 2 -16.30 -17.86 16.18
C GLY A 2 -15.50 -16.68 16.74
N ILE A 3 -15.47 -15.56 16.02
CA ILE A 3 -14.76 -14.34 16.42
C ILE A 3 -15.61 -13.60 17.42
N ALA A 4 -15.07 -13.39 18.63
CA ALA A 4 -15.72 -12.56 19.63
C ALA A 4 -15.55 -11.08 19.26
N THR A 5 -16.65 -10.42 18.92
CA THR A 5 -16.67 -8.98 18.64
C THR A 5 -16.53 -8.20 19.96
N PRO A 6 -15.51 -7.33 20.09
CA PRO A 6 -15.31 -6.54 21.30
C PRO A 6 -16.35 -5.41 21.41
N THR A 7 -16.56 -4.88 22.61
CA THR A 7 -17.49 -3.78 22.87
C THR A 7 -16.80 -2.61 23.59
N PRO A 8 -17.18 -1.34 23.31
CA PRO A 8 -18.18 -0.89 22.34
C PRO A 8 -17.62 -0.81 20.91
N THR A 9 -18.45 -1.00 19.88
CA THR A 9 -18.04 -0.89 18.47
C THR A 9 -18.47 0.44 17.87
N GLN A 10 -17.82 0.86 16.78
CA GLN A 10 -18.40 1.89 15.92
C GLN A 10 -19.76 1.44 15.39
N PRO A 11 -20.74 2.34 15.29
CA PRO A 11 -21.99 2.03 14.62
C PRO A 11 -21.77 1.64 13.15
N GLY A 12 -22.67 0.83 12.60
CA GLY A 12 -22.59 0.43 11.19
C GLY A 12 -21.31 -0.34 10.80
N MET A 13 -20.57 -0.87 11.78
CA MET A 13 -19.41 -1.74 11.55
C MET A 13 -19.85 -3.01 10.81
N THR A 14 -19.08 -3.40 9.79
CA THR A 14 -19.34 -4.60 9.01
C THR A 14 -19.36 -5.88 9.88
N PRO A 15 -20.31 -6.82 9.65
CA PRO A 15 -20.43 -8.03 10.46
C PRO A 15 -19.36 -9.10 10.20
N ASN A 16 -18.62 -9.00 9.08
CA ASN A 16 -17.59 -9.97 8.68
C ASN A 16 -16.17 -9.59 9.15
N CYS A 17 -16.07 -8.79 10.21
CA CYS A 17 -14.80 -8.36 10.74
C CYS A 17 -14.04 -9.50 11.44
N ASP A 18 -12.73 -9.59 11.22
CA ASP A 18 -11.84 -10.53 11.92
C ASP A 18 -10.66 -9.88 12.64
N ARG A 19 -10.47 -8.57 12.47
CA ARG A 19 -9.49 -7.80 13.21
C ARG A 19 -10.05 -6.45 13.59
N PHE A 20 -9.96 -6.13 14.87
CA PHE A 20 -10.48 -4.90 15.45
C PHE A 20 -9.34 -3.98 15.92
N TYR A 21 -9.60 -2.69 15.92
CA TYR A 21 -8.72 -1.66 16.48
C TYR A 21 -9.56 -0.73 17.38
N LEU A 22 -9.10 -0.51 18.62
CA LEU A 22 -9.72 0.45 19.52
C LEU A 22 -9.25 1.86 19.15
N VAL A 23 -10.18 2.69 18.66
CA VAL A 23 -9.87 4.05 18.25
C VAL A 23 -9.43 4.87 19.45
N LYS A 24 -8.29 5.56 19.33
CA LYS A 24 -7.76 6.47 20.34
C LYS A 24 -8.14 7.91 20.03
N SER A 25 -8.13 8.75 21.05
CA SER A 25 -8.28 10.20 20.84
C SER A 25 -7.15 10.71 19.94
N GLY A 26 -7.51 11.47 18.90
CA GLY A 26 -6.58 11.98 17.89
C GLY A 26 -6.35 11.06 16.68
N ASP A 27 -6.91 9.84 16.67
CA ASP A 27 -6.89 9.00 15.48
C ASP A 27 -7.76 9.58 14.36
N THR A 28 -7.32 9.32 13.13
CA THR A 28 -8.04 9.67 11.91
C THR A 28 -8.17 8.43 11.03
N CYS A 29 -9.08 8.43 10.06
CA CYS A 29 -9.15 7.35 9.08
C CYS A 29 -7.82 7.18 8.32
N ALA A 30 -7.08 8.28 8.13
CA ALA A 30 -5.77 8.28 7.51
C ALA A 30 -4.71 7.58 8.38
N SER A 31 -4.65 7.89 9.67
CA SER A 31 -3.68 7.28 10.59
C SER A 31 -3.98 5.79 10.82
N ILE A 32 -5.25 5.43 11.05
CA ILE A 32 -5.67 4.03 11.20
C ILE A 32 -5.42 3.26 9.91
N GLY A 33 -5.76 3.86 8.76
CA GLY A 33 -5.53 3.26 7.46
C GLY A 33 -4.05 2.97 7.20
N ALA A 34 -3.19 3.95 7.44
CA ALA A 34 -1.73 3.80 7.32
C ALA A 34 -1.18 2.72 8.26
N GLN A 35 -1.65 2.68 9.51
CA GLN A 35 -1.22 1.70 10.51
C GLN A 35 -1.61 0.26 10.14
N HIS A 36 -2.77 0.08 9.52
CA HIS A 36 -3.32 -1.23 9.19
C HIS A 36 -3.17 -1.63 7.72
N GLY A 37 -2.52 -0.79 6.91
CA GLY A 37 -2.28 -1.07 5.49
C GLY A 37 -3.57 -1.12 4.66
N ILE A 38 -4.57 -0.33 5.04
CA ILE A 38 -5.85 -0.20 4.32
C ILE A 38 -6.06 1.26 3.94
N ARG A 39 -6.52 1.52 2.71
CA ARG A 39 -6.80 2.90 2.31
C ARG A 39 -7.88 3.51 3.23
N PRO A 40 -7.85 4.83 3.50
CA PRO A 40 -8.83 5.45 4.40
C PRO A 40 -10.28 5.23 3.97
N SER A 41 -10.56 5.17 2.66
CA SER A 41 -11.89 4.85 2.15
C SER A 41 -12.36 3.45 2.51
N ARG A 42 -11.46 2.46 2.61
CA ARG A 42 -11.82 1.10 3.03
C ARG A 42 -12.30 1.07 4.48
N LEU A 43 -11.69 1.88 5.34
CA LEU A 43 -12.17 2.03 6.72
C LEU A 43 -13.58 2.61 6.75
N ARG A 44 -13.91 3.56 5.86
CA ARG A 44 -15.26 4.12 5.73
C ARG A 44 -16.24 3.10 5.15
N ASP A 45 -15.84 2.34 4.14
CA ASP A 45 -16.66 1.28 3.53
C ASP A 45 -17.08 0.23 4.58
N TRP A 46 -16.23 -0.05 5.58
CA TRP A 46 -16.53 -0.98 6.67
C TRP A 46 -17.33 -0.36 7.83
N HIS A 47 -17.56 0.95 7.83
CA HIS A 47 -18.27 1.67 8.90
C HIS A 47 -19.08 2.84 8.33
N MET A 48 -20.33 2.58 7.95
CA MET A 48 -21.18 3.62 7.35
C MET A 48 -21.32 4.88 8.21
N SER A 49 -21.30 4.74 9.55
CA SER A 49 -21.46 5.89 10.46
C SER A 49 -20.23 6.80 10.58
N VAL A 50 -19.05 6.34 10.13
CA VAL A 50 -17.84 7.16 10.15
C VAL A 50 -17.95 8.33 9.16
N GLY A 51 -18.71 8.14 8.08
CA GLY A 51 -18.98 9.13 7.05
C GLY A 51 -17.76 9.45 6.16
N GLU A 52 -18.00 10.06 4.99
CA GLU A 52 -16.94 10.33 3.98
C GLU A 52 -15.80 11.21 4.51
N THR A 53 -16.11 12.14 5.40
CA THR A 53 -15.13 13.05 6.01
C THR A 53 -14.43 12.46 7.22
N CYS A 54 -14.76 11.23 7.63
CA CYS A 54 -14.26 10.59 8.86
C CYS A 54 -14.65 11.29 10.18
N ASN A 55 -15.55 12.28 10.14
CA ASN A 55 -15.95 13.01 11.35
C ASN A 55 -16.78 12.16 12.33
N GLY A 56 -17.37 11.06 11.86
CA GLY A 56 -18.12 10.13 12.70
C GLY A 56 -17.25 9.10 13.44
N LEU A 57 -15.92 9.21 13.38
CA LEU A 57 -15.02 8.29 14.05
C LEU A 57 -14.96 8.56 15.57
N TRP A 58 -15.68 7.77 16.35
CA TRP A 58 -15.68 7.88 17.81
C TRP A 58 -14.42 7.30 18.46
N ALA A 59 -13.80 8.06 19.37
CA ALA A 59 -12.77 7.51 20.25
C ALA A 59 -13.35 6.51 21.25
N ASN A 60 -12.52 5.59 21.75
CA ASN A 60 -12.87 4.52 22.68
C ASN A 60 -13.93 3.52 22.15
N ALA A 61 -14.10 3.44 20.83
CA ALA A 61 -14.92 2.44 20.16
C ALA A 61 -14.07 1.62 19.18
N TYR A 62 -14.40 0.33 19.02
CA TYR A 62 -13.70 -0.57 18.12
C TYR A 62 -14.15 -0.37 16.67
N VAL A 63 -13.18 -0.23 15.77
CA VAL A 63 -13.37 -0.33 14.31
C VAL A 63 -12.86 -1.67 13.80
N CYS A 64 -13.44 -2.13 12.70
CA CYS A 64 -12.89 -3.16 11.86
C CYS A 64 -11.71 -2.67 11.02
N VAL A 65 -10.59 -3.38 11.07
CA VAL A 65 -9.39 -3.09 10.27
C VAL A 65 -8.99 -4.25 9.36
N ARG A 66 -9.76 -5.34 9.39
CA ARG A 66 -9.68 -6.43 8.42
C ARG A 66 -10.97 -7.25 8.44
N THR A 67 -11.44 -7.63 7.26
CA THR A 67 -12.55 -8.58 7.10
C THR A 67 -12.05 -9.96 6.69
N ILE A 68 -12.85 -10.98 6.97
CA ILE A 68 -12.53 -12.37 6.62
C ILE A 68 -12.34 -12.49 5.10
N GLY A 69 -11.22 -13.07 4.69
CA GLY A 69 -10.88 -13.25 3.27
C GLY A 69 -10.43 -11.98 2.57
N PHE A 70 -10.21 -10.87 3.30
CA PHE A 70 -9.73 -9.63 2.71
C PHE A 70 -8.38 -9.82 2.01
N GLN A 71 -8.35 -9.42 0.74
CA GLN A 71 -7.14 -9.33 -0.08
C GLN A 71 -7.03 -7.91 -0.65
N PRO A 72 -5.90 -7.22 -0.47
CA PRO A 72 -5.72 -5.87 -1.01
C PRO A 72 -5.66 -5.92 -2.54
N GLN A 73 -6.63 -5.27 -3.19
CA GLN A 73 -6.71 -5.23 -4.64
C GLN A 73 -5.68 -4.23 -5.20
N SER A 74 -4.89 -4.68 -6.17
CA SER A 74 -3.96 -3.84 -6.91
C SER A 74 -4.56 -3.42 -8.25
N SER A 75 -4.34 -2.18 -8.67
CA SER A 75 -4.56 -1.70 -10.03
C SER A 75 -3.25 -1.29 -10.66
N HIS A 76 -3.18 -1.32 -12.00
CA HIS A 76 -2.00 -0.89 -12.74
C HIS A 76 -2.33 -0.43 -14.15
N THR A 77 -1.42 0.37 -14.70
CA THR A 77 -1.41 0.84 -16.08
C THR A 77 -0.01 0.60 -16.63
N CYS A 78 0.11 -0.24 -17.65
CA CYS A 78 1.39 -0.49 -18.31
C CYS A 78 1.73 0.64 -19.29
N SER A 79 3.01 0.98 -19.41
CA SER A 79 3.46 1.91 -20.45
C SER A 79 3.28 1.30 -21.84
N SER A 80 2.72 2.09 -22.75
CA SER A 80 2.59 1.79 -24.18
C SER A 80 3.63 2.52 -25.02
N SER A 81 4.53 3.29 -24.39
CA SER A 81 5.54 4.05 -25.11
C SER A 81 6.55 3.13 -25.77
N THR A 82 6.77 3.31 -27.06
CA THR A 82 7.81 2.60 -27.82
C THR A 82 9.22 3.15 -27.54
N THR A 83 9.33 4.29 -26.85
CA THR A 83 10.62 4.84 -26.42
C THR A 83 11.09 4.23 -25.10
N ASP A 84 10.16 3.69 -24.30
CA ASP A 84 10.49 3.05 -23.03
C ASP A 84 11.17 1.70 -23.29
N LYS A 85 12.27 1.47 -22.57
CA LYS A 85 13.00 0.20 -22.66
C LYS A 85 12.20 -0.90 -21.96
N THR A 86 12.15 -2.07 -22.57
CA THR A 86 11.57 -3.26 -21.97
C THR A 86 12.46 -3.75 -20.82
N TRP A 87 11.87 -4.51 -19.89
CA TRP A 87 12.64 -5.24 -18.90
C TRP A 87 13.48 -6.38 -19.53
N GLY A 88 13.05 -6.96 -20.66
CA GLY A 88 13.76 -8.04 -21.37
C GLY A 88 14.86 -7.50 -22.29
N ASP A 89 16.13 -7.92 -22.22
CA ASP A 89 16.75 -9.21 -21.83
C ASP A 89 17.14 -9.42 -20.35
N ASN A 90 16.64 -8.60 -19.42
CA ASN A 90 17.15 -8.60 -18.03
C ASN A 90 16.06 -8.45 -16.96
N LYS A 91 14.92 -9.11 -17.16
CA LYS A 91 13.79 -9.14 -16.20
C LYS A 91 14.25 -9.64 -14.83
N ASP A 92 15.12 -10.64 -14.80
CA ASP A 92 15.66 -11.18 -13.55
C ASP A 92 16.52 -10.16 -12.79
N ALA A 93 17.33 -9.34 -13.47
CA ALA A 93 18.04 -8.26 -12.78
C ALA A 93 17.09 -7.15 -12.32
N ALA A 94 16.00 -6.86 -13.05
CA ALA A 94 14.99 -5.92 -12.57
C ALA A 94 14.31 -6.44 -11.29
N LEU A 95 13.95 -7.72 -11.25
CA LEU A 95 13.40 -8.38 -10.05
C LEU A 95 14.40 -8.36 -8.89
N ALA A 96 15.68 -8.62 -9.14
CA ALA A 96 16.75 -8.57 -8.14
C ALA A 96 17.04 -7.14 -7.66
N ALA A 97 16.99 -6.15 -8.56
CA ALA A 97 17.16 -4.73 -8.22
C ALA A 97 16.02 -4.24 -7.31
N ALA A 98 14.78 -4.65 -7.58
CA ALA A 98 13.65 -4.39 -6.70
C ALA A 98 13.88 -4.93 -5.27
N VAL A 99 14.35 -6.18 -5.14
CA VAL A 99 14.70 -6.76 -3.82
C VAL A 99 15.79 -5.95 -3.13
N ARG A 100 16.89 -5.64 -3.83
CA ARG A 100 18.03 -4.88 -3.29
C ARG A 100 17.61 -3.49 -2.81
N TRP A 101 16.74 -2.82 -3.57
CA TRP A 101 16.20 -1.51 -3.22
C TRP A 101 15.37 -1.55 -1.95
N CYS A 102 14.52 -2.56 -1.83
CA CYS A 102 13.63 -2.73 -0.70
C CYS A 102 14.33 -3.28 0.55
N SER A 103 15.41 -4.06 0.41
CA SER A 103 16.17 -4.60 1.55
C SER A 103 17.21 -3.62 2.10
N GLY A 104 17.81 -2.78 1.24
CA GLY A 104 18.89 -1.84 1.59
C GLY A 104 18.43 -0.47 2.12
N SER A 105 17.20 -0.35 2.62
CA SER A 105 16.54 0.90 3.07
C SER A 105 16.26 1.97 2.01
N GLY A 106 16.42 1.65 0.71
CA GLY A 106 16.10 2.56 -0.39
C GLY A 106 14.60 2.78 -0.57
N GLY A 107 13.84 1.70 -0.72
CA GLY A 107 12.38 1.75 -0.95
C GLY A 107 11.52 1.39 0.26
N SER A 108 12.09 0.90 1.36
CA SER A 108 11.34 0.50 2.55
C SER A 108 11.53 1.48 3.71
N GLY A 109 10.86 1.23 4.84
CA GLY A 109 10.93 2.04 6.05
C GLY A 109 9.87 3.15 6.09
N SER A 110 10.18 4.22 6.82
CA SER A 110 9.23 5.31 7.07
C SER A 110 9.05 6.21 5.86
N TYR A 111 7.79 6.58 5.62
CA TYR A 111 7.35 7.57 4.65
C TYR A 111 6.57 8.65 5.39
N GLY A 112 7.01 9.90 5.27
CA GLY A 112 6.22 11.05 5.72
C GLY A 112 4.94 11.23 4.90
N LEU A 113 4.19 12.29 5.23
CA LEU A 113 3.00 12.67 4.47
C LEU A 113 3.36 12.93 3.00
N ALA A 114 2.69 12.25 2.06
CA ALA A 114 2.93 12.36 0.61
C ALA A 114 4.38 12.09 0.17
N ALA A 115 5.20 11.47 1.02
CA ALA A 115 6.60 11.20 0.71
C ALA A 115 6.71 10.16 -0.41
N ALA A 116 7.73 10.31 -1.25
CA ALA A 116 8.12 9.32 -2.25
C ALA A 116 9.60 8.97 -2.08
N LYS A 117 9.95 7.73 -2.40
CA LYS A 117 11.34 7.29 -2.53
C LYS A 117 11.54 6.72 -3.92
N THR A 118 12.72 6.97 -4.48
CA THR A 118 13.11 6.51 -5.81
C THR A 118 14.38 5.69 -5.70
N GLY A 119 14.47 4.61 -6.46
CA GLY A 119 15.67 3.79 -6.65
C GLY A 119 16.06 3.79 -8.12
N CYS A 120 17.34 3.89 -8.40
CA CYS A 120 17.91 3.82 -9.75
C CYS A 120 19.04 2.79 -9.72
N TYR A 121 18.93 1.76 -10.56
CA TYR A 121 19.86 0.63 -10.59
C TYR A 121 20.34 0.37 -12.01
N ASN A 122 21.65 0.34 -12.20
CA ASN A 122 22.21 -0.01 -13.52
C ASN A 122 21.88 -1.47 -13.86
N ALA A 123 21.49 -1.71 -15.11
CA ALA A 123 21.39 -3.06 -15.63
C ALA A 123 22.80 -3.68 -15.69
N ALA A 124 22.89 -5.00 -15.48
CA ALA A 124 24.19 -5.69 -15.46
C ALA A 124 24.95 -5.60 -16.80
N LEU A 125 24.26 -5.28 -17.89
CA LEU A 125 24.81 -5.15 -19.24
C LEU A 125 24.29 -3.87 -19.90
N GLY A 126 25.20 -3.06 -20.45
CA GLY A 126 24.88 -1.87 -21.25
C GLY A 126 24.69 -0.57 -20.46
N VAL A 127 24.04 0.43 -21.09
CA VAL A 127 23.78 1.77 -20.54
C VAL A 127 22.38 1.91 -19.91
N ASN A 128 21.65 0.80 -19.80
CA ASN A 128 20.27 0.80 -19.31
C ASN A 128 20.24 0.81 -17.78
N ARG A 129 19.14 1.33 -17.22
CA ARG A 129 18.88 1.34 -15.78
C ARG A 129 17.42 0.99 -15.48
N PHE A 130 17.17 0.55 -14.26
CA PHE A 130 15.86 0.31 -13.69
C PHE A 130 15.54 1.43 -12.70
N ASP A 131 14.49 2.17 -12.98
CA ASP A 131 13.96 3.21 -12.11
C ASP A 131 12.74 2.65 -11.38
N PHE A 132 12.73 2.73 -10.06
CA PHE A 132 11.60 2.35 -9.20
C PHE A 132 11.19 3.54 -8.36
N ARG A 133 9.88 3.73 -8.16
CA ARG A 133 9.37 4.74 -7.22
C ARG A 133 8.21 4.17 -6.43
N ILE A 134 8.15 4.50 -5.14
CA ILE A 134 6.99 4.22 -4.29
C ILE A 134 6.66 5.50 -3.52
N SER A 135 5.38 5.83 -3.41
CA SER A 135 4.90 6.98 -2.63
C SER A 135 3.76 6.62 -1.69
N ASN A 136 3.75 7.32 -0.56
CA ASN A 136 2.71 7.24 0.46
C ASN A 136 1.52 8.14 0.09
N ASN A 137 0.35 7.54 -0.07
CA ASN A 137 -0.91 8.21 -0.37
C ASN A 137 -2.01 7.88 0.66
N TYR A 138 -1.64 7.52 1.89
CA TYR A 138 -2.60 7.30 2.99
C TYR A 138 -3.16 8.61 3.58
N GLY A 139 -2.54 9.76 3.31
CA GLY A 139 -2.87 11.02 3.99
C GLY A 139 -2.36 11.09 5.43
N SER A 140 -1.48 10.17 5.83
CA SER A 140 -0.80 10.11 7.13
C SER A 140 0.57 9.46 6.95
N PRO A 141 1.57 9.73 7.82
CA PRO A 141 2.82 8.98 7.79
C PRO A 141 2.58 7.46 7.85
N ALA A 142 3.32 6.72 7.04
CA ALA A 142 3.16 5.27 6.90
C ALA A 142 4.53 4.60 6.87
N THR A 143 4.58 3.34 7.31
CA THR A 143 5.79 2.51 7.24
C THR A 143 5.57 1.40 6.23
N LEU A 144 6.51 1.25 5.30
CA LEU A 144 6.51 0.20 4.30
C LEU A 144 7.52 -0.88 4.67
N SER A 145 7.06 -2.11 4.88
CA SER A 145 7.98 -3.24 5.12
C SER A 145 8.80 -3.55 3.87
N SER A 146 10.00 -4.09 4.04
CA SER A 146 10.84 -4.53 2.91
C SER A 146 10.14 -5.57 2.03
N ALA A 147 9.39 -6.49 2.65
CA ALA A 147 8.58 -7.48 1.94
C ALA A 147 7.49 -6.81 1.08
N LYS A 148 6.74 -5.84 1.64
CA LYS A 148 5.69 -5.16 0.90
C LYS A 148 6.25 -4.25 -0.20
N CYS A 149 7.35 -3.55 0.08
CA CYS A 149 8.08 -2.80 -0.94
C CYS A 149 8.46 -3.70 -2.13
N THR A 150 9.02 -4.89 -1.84
CA THR A 150 9.44 -5.84 -2.88
C THR A 150 8.24 -6.33 -3.69
N GLU A 151 7.13 -6.68 -3.03
CA GLU A 151 5.87 -7.08 -3.68
C GLU A 151 5.39 -6.00 -4.66
N LEU A 152 5.34 -4.73 -4.24
CA LEU A 152 4.88 -3.61 -5.06
C LEU A 152 5.82 -3.35 -6.24
N ALA A 153 7.13 -3.29 -6.01
CA ALA A 153 8.12 -3.04 -7.06
C ALA A 153 8.16 -4.17 -8.11
N GLN A 154 8.06 -5.42 -7.68
CA GLN A 154 8.03 -6.56 -8.59
C GLN A 154 6.68 -6.73 -9.30
N TYR A 155 5.61 -6.13 -8.80
CA TYR A 155 4.27 -6.23 -9.40
C TYR A 155 4.27 -5.74 -10.86
N LEU A 156 4.87 -4.57 -11.14
CA LEU A 156 4.95 -4.02 -12.50
C LEU A 156 5.94 -4.78 -13.37
N VAL A 157 7.10 -5.17 -12.83
CA VAL A 157 8.11 -5.96 -13.57
C VAL A 157 7.49 -7.27 -14.09
N ASN A 158 6.59 -7.88 -13.32
CA ASN A 158 5.93 -9.13 -13.70
C ASN A 158 4.78 -8.97 -14.70
N ARG A 159 4.14 -7.80 -14.78
CA ARG A 159 2.90 -7.59 -15.54
C ARG A 159 3.04 -6.64 -16.73
N CYS A 160 3.99 -5.72 -16.68
CA CYS A 160 4.18 -4.68 -17.68
C CYS A 160 5.57 -4.77 -18.28
N GLU A 161 5.68 -5.15 -19.55
CA GLU A 161 6.97 -5.34 -20.22
C GLU A 161 7.87 -4.10 -20.22
N ARG A 162 7.29 -2.89 -20.20
CA ARG A 162 7.95 -1.59 -20.30
C ARG A 162 7.77 -0.73 -19.05
N GLY A 163 7.49 -1.37 -17.92
CA GLY A 163 7.11 -0.67 -16.69
C GLY A 163 5.74 0.00 -16.79
N GLY A 164 5.43 0.87 -15.84
CA GLY A 164 4.13 1.51 -15.77
C GLY A 164 3.90 2.19 -14.43
N SER A 165 2.65 2.21 -14.00
CA SER A 165 2.27 2.66 -12.67
C SER A 165 1.26 1.70 -12.07
N GLY A 166 1.20 1.66 -10.74
CA GLY A 166 0.24 0.87 -10.02
C GLY A 166 -0.11 1.47 -8.68
N ARG A 167 -1.22 0.98 -8.14
CA ARG A 167 -1.73 1.38 -6.84
C ARG A 167 -2.23 0.17 -6.08
N GLN A 168 -1.91 0.12 -4.80
CA GLN A 168 -2.47 -0.85 -3.87
C GLN A 168 -2.70 -0.18 -2.52
N GLU A 169 -3.96 -0.10 -2.12
CA GLU A 169 -4.40 0.63 -0.92
C GLU A 169 -3.90 2.10 -0.93
N GLY A 170 -3.10 2.49 0.05
CA GLY A 170 -2.48 3.82 0.13
C GLY A 170 -1.06 3.91 -0.43
N TRP A 171 -0.62 2.92 -1.21
CA TRP A 171 0.68 2.96 -1.90
C TRP A 171 0.49 3.14 -3.40
N ASP A 172 1.17 4.13 -3.96
CA ASP A 172 1.34 4.28 -5.42
C ASP A 172 2.78 3.89 -5.76
N PHE A 173 2.97 3.18 -6.88
CA PHE A 173 4.25 2.64 -7.30
C PHE A 173 4.45 2.73 -8.82
N TRP A 174 5.70 2.86 -9.25
CA TRP A 174 6.13 3.01 -10.65
C TRP A 174 7.40 2.19 -10.90
#